data_AF-A0A971YEF2-F1
#
_entry.id   AF-A0A971YEF2-F1
#
_cell.length_a   1.000
_cell.length_b   1.000
_cell.length_c   1.000
_cell.angle_alpha   90.00
_cell.angle_beta   90.00
_cell.angle_gamma   90.00
#
_symmetry.space_group_name_H-M   'P 1'
#
loop_
_entity.id
_entity.type
_entity.pdbx_description
1 polymer ?
#
loop_
_entity_poly.entity_id
_entity_poly.type
_entity_poly.pdbx_seq_one_letter_code
_entity_poly.pdbx_strand_id
1 'polypeptide(L)'
;MATSSIQGQEIQEIIENNFTLPSKRNTGTLGKEDFLNLLVTQLKYQDPLKPMEDKEFIAQMAQFSSLEQMQNLNATFNNMKAFNMIGKEILATIEDENTGTVKYVAGVVESVKMQKGKTYVVVDGKDVLLEDISEVLNASSPPSDRITDFAGMIGRKVTGLFIDPESFELMEIVGEAGALRIINDSVYTVINNVSVKIYDVVLDGEEKANFTDLKAFLDEKMEKGEEIIAVLTGKDPNGKDVQVKVKGTVKSFEMDEEGRYASAVMDGIKIPARNVYMLE
;
A
#
# COMPACT_ATOMS: atom_id res chain seq x y z
N MET A 1 -63.68 7.26 53.42
CA MET A 1 -62.26 7.52 53.10
C MET A 1 -61.55 6.20 53.18
N ALA A 2 -61.31 5.55 52.04
CA ALA A 2 -60.69 4.22 51.99
C ALA A 2 -59.25 4.38 51.48
N THR A 3 -58.33 3.89 52.30
CA THR A 3 -56.91 3.71 52.01
C THR A 3 -56.74 2.59 50.99
N SER A 4 -56.21 2.88 49.80
CA SER A 4 -55.89 1.86 48.81
C SER A 4 -54.38 1.62 48.80
N SER A 5 -54.04 0.41 49.22
CA SER A 5 -52.73 -0.22 49.34
C SER A 5 -51.91 -0.17 48.04
N ILE A 6 -50.67 0.32 48.17
CA ILE A 6 -49.60 0.15 47.20
C ILE A 6 -49.02 -1.26 47.41
N GLN A 7 -49.44 -2.24 46.61
CA GLN A 7 -48.76 -3.52 46.51
C GLN A 7 -49.17 -4.24 45.22
N GLY A 8 -48.18 -4.48 44.34
CA GLY A 8 -48.32 -5.33 43.17
C GLY A 8 -48.24 -4.61 41.83
N GLN A 9 -47.12 -3.97 41.53
CA GLN A 9 -46.69 -3.93 40.12
C GLN A 9 -45.90 -5.22 39.88
N GLU A 10 -46.44 -6.09 39.05
CA GLU A 10 -45.77 -7.32 38.64
C GLU A 10 -44.47 -6.95 37.92
N ILE A 11 -43.40 -7.68 38.23
CA ILE A 11 -42.05 -7.50 37.68
C ILE A 11 -42.06 -7.53 36.13
N GLN A 12 -43.08 -8.13 35.53
CA GLN A 12 -43.33 -8.15 34.09
C GLN A 12 -43.56 -6.74 33.52
N GLU A 13 -44.25 -5.86 34.25
CA GLU A 13 -44.53 -4.48 33.82
C GLU A 13 -43.27 -3.59 33.86
N ILE A 14 -42.29 -3.93 34.71
CA ILE A 14 -40.98 -3.26 34.77
C ILE A 14 -40.10 -3.69 33.59
N ILE A 15 -40.23 -4.96 33.17
CA ILE A 15 -39.49 -5.53 32.03
C ILE A 15 -40.00 -4.94 30.70
N GLU A 16 -41.32 -4.81 30.52
CA GLU A 16 -41.89 -4.26 29.29
C GLU A 16 -41.64 -2.75 29.15
N ASN A 17 -41.71 -1.97 30.23
CA ASN A 17 -41.50 -0.52 30.17
C ASN A 17 -40.05 -0.11 29.88
N ASN A 18 -39.07 -0.95 30.20
CA ASN A 18 -37.66 -0.68 29.87
C ASN A 18 -37.26 -1.11 28.45
N PHE A 19 -38.14 -1.78 27.70
CA PHE A 19 -37.82 -2.37 26.39
C PHE A 19 -38.40 -1.64 25.18
N THR A 20 -39.02 -0.47 25.34
CA THR A 20 -39.46 0.35 24.19
C THR A 20 -38.71 1.68 24.09
N LEU A 21 -37.70 1.73 23.21
CA LEU A 21 -37.33 2.80 22.25
C LEU A 21 -35.85 2.68 21.79
N PRO A 22 -35.49 3.21 20.60
CA PRO A 22 -34.82 2.45 19.53
C PRO A 22 -33.30 2.63 19.44
N SER A 23 -32.69 1.71 18.68
CA SER A 23 -31.43 1.79 17.91
C SER A 23 -30.30 2.67 18.45
N LYS A 24 -29.15 1.99 18.68
CA LYS A 24 -27.79 2.54 18.89
C LYS A 24 -27.39 2.71 20.36
N ARG A 25 -27.10 1.58 21.02
CA ARG A 25 -26.12 1.56 22.12
C ARG A 25 -25.00 0.59 21.76
N ASN A 26 -23.78 1.02 22.00
CA ASN A 26 -22.56 0.28 21.77
C ASN A 26 -22.50 -0.85 22.84
N THR A 27 -22.77 -2.10 22.44
CA THR A 27 -23.11 -3.21 23.36
C THR A 27 -21.93 -4.01 23.92
N GLY A 28 -20.68 -3.73 23.52
CA GLY A 28 -19.60 -4.70 23.77
C GLY A 28 -19.07 -4.83 25.21
N THR A 29 -19.14 -3.77 26.01
CA THR A 29 -18.57 -3.78 27.38
C THR A 29 -19.60 -3.58 28.47
N LEU A 30 -20.64 -2.77 28.22
CA LEU A 30 -21.67 -2.46 29.20
C LEU A 30 -22.68 -3.61 29.40
N GLY A 31 -22.94 -4.41 28.36
CA GLY A 31 -23.90 -5.53 28.42
C GLY A 31 -23.46 -6.70 29.29
N LYS A 32 -22.15 -6.94 29.45
CA LYS A 32 -21.59 -8.06 30.24
C LYS A 32 -21.73 -7.83 31.74
N GLU A 33 -21.49 -6.60 32.20
CA GLU A 33 -21.57 -6.23 33.62
C GLU A 33 -23.03 -6.16 34.09
N ASP A 34 -23.91 -5.57 33.27
CA ASP A 34 -25.35 -5.56 33.52
C ASP A 34 -25.93 -6.98 33.51
N PHE A 35 -25.42 -7.86 32.64
CA PHE A 35 -25.80 -9.28 32.58
C PHE A 35 -25.31 -10.09 33.79
N LEU A 36 -24.07 -9.90 34.25
CA LEU A 36 -23.55 -10.54 35.46
C LEU A 36 -24.34 -10.14 36.71
N ASN A 37 -24.73 -8.86 36.79
CA ASN A 37 -25.61 -8.39 37.86
C ASN A 37 -27.01 -9.02 37.79
N LEU A 38 -27.56 -9.19 36.59
CA LEU A 38 -28.85 -9.84 36.38
C LEU A 38 -28.78 -11.34 36.75
N LEU A 39 -27.68 -12.03 36.41
CA LEU A 39 -27.44 -13.43 36.74
C LEU A 39 -27.28 -13.66 38.25
N VAL A 40 -26.55 -12.77 38.94
CA VAL A 40 -26.43 -12.79 40.42
C VAL A 40 -27.79 -12.51 41.07
N THR A 41 -28.56 -11.59 40.49
CA THR A 41 -29.90 -11.25 41.00
C THR A 41 -30.87 -12.41 40.82
N GLN A 42 -30.87 -13.10 39.67
CA GLN A 42 -31.68 -14.29 39.45
C GLN A 42 -31.27 -15.43 40.38
N LEU A 43 -29.98 -15.73 40.55
CA LEU A 43 -29.52 -16.73 41.53
C LEU A 43 -29.98 -16.45 42.97
N LYS A 44 -30.15 -15.17 43.33
CA LYS A 44 -30.64 -14.75 44.65
C LYS A 44 -32.15 -14.94 44.83
N TYR A 45 -32.93 -15.00 43.75
CA TYR A 45 -34.41 -15.03 43.77
C TYR A 45 -35.04 -16.22 43.02
N GLN A 46 -34.25 -17.22 42.57
CA GLN A 46 -34.76 -18.40 41.88
C GLN A 46 -35.50 -19.34 42.84
N ASP A 47 -36.74 -19.70 42.47
CA ASP A 47 -37.49 -20.80 43.05
C ASP A 47 -36.84 -22.14 42.60
N PRO A 48 -36.41 -23.01 43.54
CA PRO A 48 -35.66 -24.24 43.25
C PRO A 48 -36.35 -25.23 42.27
N LEU A 49 -37.63 -25.06 41.99
CA LEU A 49 -38.45 -26.02 41.24
C LEU A 49 -38.52 -25.77 39.70
N LYS A 50 -37.98 -24.66 39.15
CA LYS A 50 -38.00 -24.39 37.69
C LYS A 50 -36.71 -23.76 37.11
N PRO A 51 -35.57 -24.47 37.09
CA PRO A 51 -34.27 -23.92 36.70
C PRO A 51 -33.91 -23.98 35.20
N MET A 52 -34.85 -24.24 34.28
CA MET A 52 -34.50 -24.67 32.90
C MET A 52 -34.57 -23.60 31.81
N GLU A 53 -35.49 -22.64 31.84
CA GLU A 53 -35.64 -21.65 30.75
C GLU A 53 -34.52 -20.58 30.74
N ASP A 54 -34.00 -20.17 31.90
CA ASP A 54 -32.95 -19.14 31.97
C ASP A 54 -31.57 -19.64 31.49
N LYS A 55 -31.32 -20.96 31.55
CA LYS A 55 -30.01 -21.55 31.22
C LYS A 55 -29.71 -21.53 29.72
N GLU A 56 -30.71 -21.71 28.88
CA GLU A 56 -30.52 -21.76 27.43
C GLU A 56 -30.14 -20.39 26.87
N PHE A 57 -30.75 -19.32 27.38
CA PHE A 57 -30.39 -17.94 27.05
C PHE A 57 -28.99 -17.56 27.55
N ILE A 58 -28.63 -17.98 28.78
CA ILE A 58 -27.27 -17.78 29.33
C ILE A 58 -26.22 -18.47 28.45
N ALA A 59 -26.50 -19.69 27.99
CA ALA A 59 -25.61 -20.42 27.10
C ALA A 59 -25.40 -19.68 25.76
N GLN A 60 -26.46 -19.12 25.18
CA GLN A 60 -26.37 -18.34 23.94
C GLN A 60 -25.61 -17.01 24.13
N MET A 61 -25.86 -16.27 25.21
CA MET A 61 -25.12 -15.03 25.50
C MET A 61 -23.65 -15.27 25.81
N ALA A 62 -23.32 -16.34 26.54
CA ALA A 62 -21.94 -16.76 26.76
C ALA A 62 -21.24 -17.13 25.44
N GLN A 63 -21.97 -17.76 24.50
CA GLN A 63 -21.47 -18.06 23.16
C GLN A 63 -21.17 -16.77 22.37
N PHE A 64 -22.08 -15.79 22.36
CA PHE A 64 -21.85 -14.50 21.70
C PHE A 64 -20.70 -13.71 22.32
N SER A 65 -20.63 -13.65 23.65
CA SER A 65 -19.54 -12.97 24.37
C SER A 65 -18.17 -13.59 24.07
N SER A 66 -18.12 -14.91 23.89
CA SER A 66 -16.90 -15.62 23.51
C SER A 66 -16.50 -15.31 22.07
N LEU A 67 -17.46 -15.26 21.14
CA LEU A 67 -17.21 -14.87 19.75
C LEU A 67 -16.72 -13.42 19.64
N GLU A 68 -17.30 -12.50 20.41
CA GLU A 68 -16.87 -11.11 20.44
C GLU A 68 -15.45 -10.97 21.00
N GLN A 69 -15.13 -11.66 22.10
CA GLN A 69 -13.76 -11.70 22.61
C GLN A 69 -12.77 -12.26 21.57
N MET A 70 -13.17 -13.29 20.82
CA MET A 70 -12.36 -13.84 19.74
C MET A 70 -12.16 -12.83 18.59
N GLN A 71 -13.18 -12.05 18.23
CA GLN A 71 -13.05 -10.96 17.26
C GLN A 71 -12.10 -9.86 17.75
N ASN A 72 -12.20 -9.47 19.02
CA ASN A 72 -11.31 -8.49 19.64
C ASN A 72 -9.84 -8.97 19.69
N LEU A 73 -9.63 -10.26 19.95
CA LEU A 73 -8.31 -10.88 19.89
C LEU A 73 -7.76 -10.90 18.46
N ASN A 74 -8.57 -11.26 17.47
CA ASN A 74 -8.16 -11.20 16.05
C ASN A 74 -7.78 -9.77 15.64
N ALA A 75 -8.55 -8.75 16.05
CA ALA A 75 -8.22 -7.36 15.79
C ALA A 75 -6.89 -6.96 16.43
N THR A 76 -6.65 -7.36 17.68
CA THR A 76 -5.38 -7.11 18.38
C THR A 76 -4.20 -7.80 17.68
N PHE A 77 -4.39 -9.03 17.23
CA PHE A 77 -3.38 -9.79 16.49
C PHE A 77 -3.06 -9.14 15.13
N ASN A 78 -4.09 -8.68 14.41
CA ASN A 78 -3.93 -7.93 13.17
C ASN A 78 -3.14 -6.63 13.39
N ASN A 79 -3.43 -5.89 14.47
CA ASN A 79 -2.66 -4.69 14.82
C ASN A 79 -1.19 -5.04 15.10
N MET A 80 -0.93 -6.10 15.86
CA MET A 80 0.45 -6.56 16.10
C MET A 80 1.15 -6.94 14.81
N LYS A 81 0.49 -7.67 13.90
CA LYS A 81 1.04 -8.03 12.58
C LYS A 81 1.41 -6.76 11.80
N ALA A 82 0.51 -5.78 11.76
CA ALA A 82 0.75 -4.51 11.07
C ALA A 82 1.89 -3.70 11.69
N PHE A 83 1.97 -3.59 13.02
CA PHE A 83 3.08 -2.88 13.68
C PHE A 83 4.44 -3.54 13.42
N ASN A 84 4.47 -4.87 13.30
CA ASN A 84 5.70 -5.58 12.91
C ASN A 84 6.09 -5.33 11.45
N MET A 85 5.17 -4.89 10.60
CA MET A 85 5.47 -4.59 9.19
C MET A 85 6.11 -3.22 9.00
N ILE A 86 6.02 -2.30 9.97
CA ILE A 86 6.63 -0.96 9.86
C ILE A 86 8.13 -1.09 9.60
N GLY A 87 8.61 -0.42 8.55
CA GLY A 87 10.00 -0.48 8.09
C GLY A 87 10.38 -1.74 7.32
N LYS A 88 9.44 -2.68 7.09
CA LYS A 88 9.62 -3.83 6.20
C LYS A 88 9.09 -3.51 4.81
N GLU A 89 9.65 -4.19 3.83
CA GLU A 89 9.16 -4.14 2.45
C GLU A 89 8.03 -5.16 2.28
N ILE A 90 6.95 -4.74 1.64
CA ILE A 90 5.77 -5.57 1.42
C ILE A 90 5.40 -5.58 -0.06
N LEU A 91 4.72 -6.64 -0.47
CA LEU A 91 4.03 -6.71 -1.76
C LEU A 91 2.55 -6.98 -1.48
N ALA A 92 1.69 -6.17 -2.09
CA ALA A 92 0.26 -6.21 -1.89
C ALA A 92 -0.50 -6.03 -3.21
N THR A 93 -1.74 -6.50 -3.23
CA THR A 93 -2.65 -6.38 -4.37
C THR A 93 -3.83 -5.48 -4.01
N ILE A 94 -3.94 -4.32 -4.65
CA ILE A 94 -5.11 -3.45 -4.52
C ILE A 94 -6.01 -3.69 -5.73
N GLU A 95 -7.25 -4.07 -5.47
CA GLU A 95 -8.27 -4.11 -6.52
C GLU A 95 -8.85 -2.70 -6.73
N ASP A 96 -8.82 -2.22 -7.97
CA ASP A 96 -9.46 -0.95 -8.31
C ASP A 96 -10.97 -1.16 -8.41
N GLU A 97 -11.74 -0.64 -7.43
CA GLU A 97 -13.19 -0.81 -7.32
C GLU A 97 -13.96 -0.37 -8.58
N ASN A 98 -13.37 0.47 -9.44
CA ASN A 98 -14.02 0.96 -10.66
C ASN A 98 -13.73 0.11 -11.90
N THR A 99 -12.59 -0.59 -11.95
CA THR A 99 -12.14 -1.31 -13.14
C THR A 99 -12.00 -2.82 -12.93
N GLY A 100 -12.12 -3.32 -11.69
CA GLY A 100 -11.92 -4.72 -11.34
C GLY A 100 -10.51 -5.23 -11.66
N THR A 101 -9.57 -4.31 -11.88
CA THR A 101 -8.19 -4.63 -12.24
C THR A 101 -7.36 -4.72 -10.96
N VAL A 102 -6.64 -5.81 -10.81
CA VAL A 102 -5.71 -6.01 -9.70
C VAL A 102 -4.42 -5.24 -9.97
N LYS A 103 -4.11 -4.26 -9.12
CA LYS A 103 -2.86 -3.49 -9.14
C LYS A 103 -1.93 -3.99 -8.06
N TYR A 104 -0.65 -4.08 -8.37
CA TYR A 104 0.37 -4.44 -7.38
C TYR A 104 0.96 -3.18 -6.75
N VAL A 105 1.18 -3.23 -5.44
CA VAL A 105 1.88 -2.19 -4.67
C VAL A 105 3.03 -2.85 -3.93
N ALA A 106 4.24 -2.37 -4.19
CA ALA A 106 5.45 -2.81 -3.52
C ALA A 106 6.14 -1.59 -2.89
N GLY A 107 6.65 -1.74 -1.67
CA GLY A 107 7.40 -0.69 -1.00
C GLY A 107 7.54 -0.90 0.50
N VAL A 108 8.23 0.03 1.16
CA VAL A 108 8.46 -0.01 2.61
C VAL A 108 7.24 0.56 3.34
N VAL A 109 6.79 -0.12 4.39
CA VAL A 109 5.70 0.37 5.23
C VAL A 109 6.18 1.54 6.08
N GLU A 110 5.62 2.72 5.82
CA GLU A 110 5.92 3.96 6.53
C GLU A 110 5.17 4.06 7.86
N SER A 111 3.89 3.65 7.87
CA SER A 111 3.04 3.76 9.05
C SER A 111 1.85 2.79 9.01
N VAL A 112 1.16 2.65 10.15
CA VAL A 112 -0.06 1.85 10.30
C VAL A 112 -1.22 2.76 10.68
N LYS A 113 -2.34 2.63 9.97
CA LYS A 113 -3.58 3.35 10.25
C LYS A 113 -4.69 2.37 10.62
N MET A 114 -5.50 2.76 11.59
CA MET A 114 -6.68 2.00 11.98
C MET A 114 -7.92 2.85 11.71
N GLN A 115 -8.81 2.38 10.85
CA GLN A 115 -10.03 3.09 10.49
C GLN A 115 -11.19 2.11 10.38
N LYS A 116 -12.33 2.45 11.00
CA LYS A 116 -13.58 1.65 10.94
C LYS A 116 -13.38 0.17 11.29
N GLY A 117 -12.47 -0.15 12.20
CA GLY A 117 -12.15 -1.53 12.61
C GLY A 117 -11.27 -2.32 11.64
N LYS A 118 -10.83 -1.72 10.53
CA LYS A 118 -9.85 -2.28 9.59
C LYS A 118 -8.47 -1.70 9.84
N THR A 119 -7.45 -2.53 9.60
CA THR A 119 -6.05 -2.15 9.74
C THR A 119 -5.44 -1.96 8.36
N TYR A 120 -4.80 -0.80 8.17
CA TYR A 120 -4.15 -0.40 6.94
C TYR A 120 -2.68 -0.15 7.19
N VAL A 121 -1.84 -0.54 6.24
CA VAL A 121 -0.42 -0.14 6.16
C VAL A 121 -0.29 0.94 5.09
N VAL A 122 0.58 1.92 5.33
CA VAL A 122 0.83 3.01 4.39
C VAL A 122 2.14 2.74 3.66
N VAL A 123 2.09 2.67 2.33
CA VAL A 123 3.24 2.44 1.46
C VAL A 123 3.21 3.48 0.35
N ASP A 124 4.27 4.28 0.20
CA ASP A 124 4.34 5.39 -0.75
C ASP A 124 3.11 6.33 -0.69
N GLY A 125 2.64 6.61 0.54
CA GLY A 125 1.44 7.40 0.79
C GLY A 125 0.10 6.74 0.45
N LYS A 126 0.06 5.49 -0.02
CA LYS A 126 -1.16 4.72 -0.31
C LYS A 126 -1.56 3.85 0.87
N ASP A 127 -2.85 3.85 1.19
CA ASP A 127 -3.41 3.01 2.25
C ASP A 127 -3.73 1.61 1.67
N VAL A 128 -3.04 0.58 2.17
CA VAL A 128 -3.19 -0.82 1.76
C VAL A 128 -3.81 -1.61 2.92
N LEU A 129 -4.82 -2.43 2.66
CA LEU A 129 -5.42 -3.27 3.70
C LEU A 129 -4.41 -4.35 4.15
N LEU A 130 -4.37 -4.64 5.46
CA LEU A 130 -3.51 -5.70 6.00
C LEU A 130 -3.78 -7.09 5.37
N GLU A 131 -5.01 -7.33 4.94
CA GLU A 131 -5.47 -8.58 4.32
C GLU A 131 -4.97 -8.73 2.87
N ASP A 132 -4.69 -7.61 2.20
CA ASP A 132 -4.27 -7.56 0.80
C ASP A 132 -2.75 -7.72 0.62
N ILE A 133 -2.01 -7.83 1.73
CA ILE A 133 -0.57 -8.04 1.73
C ILE A 133 -0.28 -9.53 1.47
N SER A 134 0.28 -9.81 0.31
CA SER A 134 0.65 -11.16 -0.11
C SER A 134 2.03 -11.58 0.41
N GLU A 135 2.99 -10.65 0.47
CA GLU A 135 4.34 -10.94 0.95
C GLU A 135 4.87 -9.85 1.89
N VAL A 136 5.63 -10.29 2.90
CA VAL A 136 6.40 -9.42 3.79
C VAL A 136 7.85 -9.86 3.71
N LEU A 137 8.68 -9.02 3.13
CA LEU A 137 10.10 -9.23 3.03
C LEU A 137 10.75 -8.65 4.29
N ASN A 138 11.63 -9.43 4.91
CA ASN A 138 12.55 -8.85 5.87
C ASN A 138 13.50 -7.94 5.10
N ALA A 139 13.18 -6.66 5.03
CA ALA A 139 14.19 -5.65 4.82
C ALA A 139 15.22 -5.86 5.94
N SER A 140 16.41 -6.32 5.57
CA SER A 140 17.56 -6.46 6.44
C SER A 140 17.96 -5.06 6.94
N SER A 141 17.17 -4.50 7.85
CA SER A 141 16.92 -3.05 7.96
C SER A 141 16.40 -2.48 6.62
N PRO A 142 15.57 -1.41 6.57
CA PRO A 142 15.86 -0.48 5.50
C PRO A 142 17.33 -0.12 5.74
N PRO A 143 18.26 -0.35 4.80
CA PRO A 143 19.46 0.46 4.88
C PRO A 143 18.88 1.87 4.99
N SER A 144 19.23 2.63 6.03
CA SER A 144 19.32 4.06 5.78
C SER A 144 20.27 4.06 4.58
N ASP A 145 19.77 4.22 3.37
CA ASP A 145 20.58 4.17 2.16
C ASP A 145 21.49 5.36 2.36
N ARG A 146 22.66 5.15 2.99
CA ARG A 146 23.56 6.24 3.26
C ARG A 146 24.12 6.51 1.90
N ILE A 147 24.04 7.76 1.46
CA ILE A 147 24.63 8.16 0.19
C ILE A 147 26.12 7.72 0.09
N THR A 148 26.80 7.60 1.23
CA THR A 148 28.17 7.09 1.36
C THR A 148 28.32 5.62 0.92
N ASP A 149 27.31 4.77 1.12
CA ASP A 149 27.38 3.34 0.79
C ASP A 149 27.44 3.13 -0.72
N PHE A 150 26.82 4.03 -1.49
CA PHE A 150 26.81 4.00 -2.96
C PHE A 150 27.90 4.88 -3.59
N ALA A 151 28.64 5.66 -2.79
CA ALA A 151 29.60 6.64 -3.30
C ALA A 151 30.69 6.00 -4.20
N GLY A 152 31.02 4.74 -3.96
CA GLY A 152 31.98 3.97 -4.77
C GLY A 152 31.53 3.68 -6.20
N MET A 153 30.24 3.84 -6.51
CA MET A 153 29.70 3.67 -7.86
C MET A 153 30.00 4.88 -8.76
N ILE A 154 30.15 6.08 -8.19
CA ILE A 154 30.32 7.31 -8.96
C ILE A 154 31.57 7.22 -9.85
N GLY A 155 31.40 7.53 -11.13
CA GLY A 155 32.44 7.45 -12.17
C GLY A 155 32.71 6.03 -12.68
N ARG A 156 31.91 5.03 -12.31
CA ARG A 156 32.01 3.66 -12.82
C ARG A 156 30.88 3.34 -13.79
N LYS A 157 31.13 2.35 -14.64
CA LYS A 157 30.08 1.70 -15.44
C LYS A 157 29.17 0.89 -14.53
N VAL A 158 27.87 1.08 -14.70
CA VAL A 158 26.84 0.45 -13.89
C VAL A 158 25.69 -0.05 -14.75
N THR A 159 24.99 -1.05 -14.25
CA THR A 159 23.70 -1.51 -14.76
C THR A 159 22.65 -1.22 -13.70
N GLY A 160 21.63 -0.43 -14.05
CA GLY A 160 20.48 -0.14 -13.20
C GLY A 160 19.22 -0.84 -13.68
N LEU A 161 18.45 -1.39 -12.75
CA LEU A 161 17.12 -1.94 -13.02
C LEU A 161 16.08 -0.82 -12.88
N PHE A 162 15.56 -0.36 -14.01
CA PHE A 162 14.49 0.63 -14.06
C PHE A 162 13.13 -0.05 -14.09
N ILE A 163 12.18 0.45 -13.31
CA ILE A 163 10.80 -0.03 -13.27
C ILE A 163 9.91 1.15 -13.67
N ASP A 164 9.15 0.99 -14.74
CA ASP A 164 8.15 1.99 -15.15
C ASP A 164 7.02 2.05 -14.11
N PRO A 165 6.71 3.21 -13.52
CA PRO A 165 5.66 3.32 -12.51
C PRO A 165 4.25 3.11 -13.04
N GLU A 166 4.03 3.25 -14.36
CA GLU A 166 2.71 3.05 -14.98
C GLU A 166 2.53 1.62 -15.50
N SER A 167 3.50 1.10 -16.26
CA SER A 167 3.41 -0.23 -16.88
C SER A 167 3.92 -1.36 -16.00
N PHE A 168 4.69 -1.05 -14.95
CA PHE A 168 5.43 -2.01 -14.12
C PHE A 168 6.41 -2.89 -14.91
N GLU A 169 6.74 -2.52 -16.15
CA GLU A 169 7.77 -3.21 -16.92
C GLU A 169 9.16 -2.87 -16.38
N LEU A 170 10.03 -3.89 -16.32
CA LEU A 170 11.39 -3.76 -15.85
C LEU A 170 12.35 -3.74 -17.04
N MET A 171 13.23 -2.75 -17.08
CA MET A 171 14.27 -2.63 -18.11
C MET A 171 15.67 -2.51 -17.48
N GLU A 172 16.65 -3.19 -18.07
CA GLU A 172 18.06 -2.97 -17.75
C GLU A 172 18.59 -1.70 -18.45
N ILE A 173 19.14 -0.78 -17.67
CA ILE A 173 19.75 0.46 -18.14
C ILE A 173 21.24 0.44 -17.84
N VAL A 174 22.06 0.43 -18.89
CA VAL A 174 23.53 0.43 -18.78
C VAL A 174 24.07 1.81 -19.07
N GLY A 175 24.93 2.32 -18.20
CA GLY A 175 25.58 3.62 -18.36
C GLY A 175 26.69 3.86 -17.34
N GLU A 176 26.99 5.13 -17.08
CA GLU A 176 27.97 5.58 -16.09
C GLU A 176 27.26 6.29 -14.94
N ALA A 177 27.57 5.92 -13.70
CA ALA A 177 27.02 6.60 -12.54
C ALA A 177 27.66 7.98 -12.37
N GLY A 178 26.94 9.05 -12.72
CA GLY A 178 27.44 10.42 -12.67
C GLY A 178 27.33 11.07 -11.30
N ALA A 179 26.21 10.88 -10.61
CA ALA A 179 25.97 11.48 -9.29
C ALA A 179 25.00 10.66 -8.45
N LEU A 180 25.02 10.86 -7.14
CA LEU A 180 24.00 10.39 -6.22
C LEU A 180 23.13 11.55 -5.78
N ARG A 181 21.82 11.34 -5.67
CA ARG A 181 20.86 12.34 -5.20
C ARG A 181 19.89 11.72 -4.21
N ILE A 182 19.52 12.49 -3.18
CA ILE A 182 18.45 12.09 -2.26
C ILE A 182 17.15 12.71 -2.78
N ILE A 183 16.16 11.87 -3.03
CA ILE A 183 14.81 12.25 -3.47
C ILE A 183 13.83 11.50 -2.58
N ASN A 184 12.94 12.22 -1.88
CA ASN A 184 11.96 11.63 -0.95
C ASN A 184 12.59 10.62 0.03
N ASP A 185 13.72 11.00 0.65
CA ASP A 185 14.48 10.18 1.62
C ASP A 185 15.09 8.87 1.07
N SER A 186 15.01 8.65 -0.24
CA SER A 186 15.68 7.54 -0.94
C SER A 186 16.87 8.03 -1.76
N VAL A 187 17.93 7.23 -1.83
CA VAL A 187 19.11 7.53 -2.65
C VAL A 187 18.87 7.04 -4.08
N TYR A 188 19.07 7.93 -5.03
CA TYR A 188 19.03 7.65 -6.47
C TYR A 188 20.42 7.85 -7.07
N THR A 189 20.78 6.98 -7.99
CA THR A 189 21.92 7.15 -8.89
C THR A 189 21.43 7.84 -10.16
N VAL A 190 22.11 8.92 -10.52
CA VAL A 190 21.97 9.58 -11.82
C VAL A 190 22.91 8.89 -12.79
N ILE A 191 22.35 8.15 -13.74
CA ILE A 191 23.06 7.43 -14.77
C ILE A 191 23.14 8.31 -16.03
N ASN A 192 24.36 8.44 -16.53
CA ASN A 192 24.71 9.17 -17.75
C ASN A 192 25.20 8.20 -18.83
N ASN A 193 25.33 8.70 -20.05
CA ASN A 193 25.85 7.98 -21.21
C ASN A 193 25.10 6.68 -21.49
N VAL A 194 23.77 6.72 -21.35
CA VAL A 194 22.87 5.60 -21.54
C VAL A 194 22.48 5.49 -23.01
N SER A 195 22.88 4.41 -23.67
CA SER A 195 22.55 4.15 -25.07
C SER A 195 21.23 3.41 -25.20
N VAL A 196 20.22 4.05 -25.78
CA VAL A 196 18.84 3.54 -25.86
C VAL A 196 18.20 3.84 -27.21
N LYS A 197 17.12 3.12 -27.53
CA LYS A 197 16.30 3.41 -28.71
C LYS A 197 15.04 4.16 -28.27
N ILE A 198 14.89 5.38 -28.74
CA ILE A 198 13.71 6.22 -28.51
C ILE A 198 12.74 6.01 -29.67
N TYR A 199 11.57 5.47 -29.38
CA TYR A 199 10.50 5.29 -30.37
C TYR A 199 9.49 6.44 -30.32
N ASP A 200 9.29 7.00 -29.14
CA ASP A 200 8.28 8.02 -28.89
C ASP A 200 8.69 8.89 -27.70
N VAL A 201 8.05 10.05 -27.55
CA VAL A 201 8.27 11.02 -26.48
C VAL A 201 6.94 11.48 -25.91
N VAL A 202 6.86 11.56 -24.59
CA VAL A 202 5.65 12.02 -23.88
C VAL A 202 5.78 13.52 -23.63
N LEU A 203 4.76 14.29 -24.01
CA LEU A 203 4.64 15.71 -23.68
C LEU A 203 3.89 15.87 -22.35
N ASP A 204 4.19 16.95 -21.62
CA ASP A 204 3.46 17.30 -20.40
C ASP A 204 1.95 17.41 -20.70
N GLY A 205 1.14 16.47 -20.19
CA GLY A 205 -0.33 16.47 -20.35
C GLY A 205 -0.96 15.29 -21.12
N GLU A 206 -0.36 14.10 -21.07
CA GLU A 206 -0.95 12.78 -21.42
C GLU A 206 -1.18 12.41 -22.90
N GLU A 207 -0.90 13.27 -23.88
CA GLU A 207 -0.94 12.82 -25.29
C GLU A 207 0.45 12.40 -25.79
N LYS A 208 0.53 11.15 -26.31
CA LYS A 208 1.58 10.75 -27.25
C LYS A 208 1.49 11.70 -28.43
N ALA A 209 2.49 12.56 -28.58
CA ALA A 209 2.48 13.50 -29.68
C ALA A 209 2.57 12.73 -31.01
N ASN A 210 1.64 13.03 -31.91
CA ASN A 210 1.61 12.45 -33.24
C ASN A 210 2.82 13.00 -34.04
N PHE A 211 3.98 12.35 -33.96
CA PHE A 211 5.25 12.93 -34.41
C PHE A 211 5.58 12.54 -35.85
N THR A 212 5.22 13.40 -36.81
CA THR A 212 5.72 13.29 -38.19
C THR A 212 7.22 13.62 -38.30
N ASP A 213 7.84 14.27 -37.31
CA ASP A 213 9.29 14.48 -37.26
C ASP A 213 9.84 14.40 -35.82
N LEU A 214 9.94 13.18 -35.26
CA LEU A 214 10.63 12.88 -34.00
C LEU A 214 12.01 13.57 -33.93
N LYS A 215 12.71 13.61 -35.07
CA LYS A 215 14.02 14.26 -35.22
C LYS A 215 14.00 15.74 -34.80
N ALA A 216 13.06 16.53 -35.32
CA ALA A 216 13.01 17.97 -35.05
C ALA A 216 12.76 18.27 -33.58
N PHE A 217 11.94 17.45 -32.91
CA PHE A 217 11.70 17.57 -31.48
C PHE A 217 12.95 17.25 -30.65
N LEU A 218 13.62 16.15 -30.98
CA LEU A 218 14.84 15.76 -30.27
C LEU A 218 15.95 16.81 -30.48
N ASP A 219 16.08 17.36 -31.69
CA ASP A 219 17.01 18.46 -31.99
C ASP A 219 16.71 19.69 -31.13
N GLU A 220 15.45 20.16 -31.09
CA GLU A 220 15.05 21.32 -30.28
C GLU A 220 15.33 21.11 -28.79
N LYS A 221 14.97 19.95 -28.25
CA LYS A 221 15.11 19.65 -26.82
C LYS A 221 16.57 19.44 -26.42
N MET A 222 17.37 18.84 -27.30
CA MET A 222 18.81 18.68 -27.12
C MET A 222 19.52 20.04 -27.11
N GLU A 223 19.19 20.97 -28.01
CA GLU A 223 19.77 22.32 -28.02
C GLU A 223 19.45 23.12 -26.75
N LYS A 224 18.24 22.95 -26.21
CA LYS A 224 17.82 23.61 -24.96
C LYS A 224 18.31 22.91 -23.69
N GLY A 225 18.78 21.66 -23.78
CA GLY A 225 19.17 20.84 -22.63
C GLY A 225 17.99 20.52 -21.70
N GLU A 226 16.78 20.40 -22.24
CA GLU A 226 15.57 20.14 -21.46
C GLU A 226 15.39 18.64 -21.15
N GLU A 227 14.91 18.32 -19.94
CA GLU A 227 14.51 16.96 -19.61
C GLU A 227 13.25 16.59 -20.43
N ILE A 228 13.28 15.44 -21.10
CA ILE A 228 12.14 14.84 -21.80
C ILE A 228 11.75 13.53 -21.13
N ILE A 229 10.52 13.08 -21.37
CA ILE A 229 10.08 11.73 -21.05
C ILE A 229 10.10 10.93 -22.36
N ALA A 230 11.05 10.01 -22.51
CA ALA A 230 11.22 9.21 -23.70
C ALA A 230 10.66 7.79 -23.48
N VAL A 231 9.97 7.25 -24.48
CA VAL A 231 9.56 5.84 -24.53
C VAL A 231 10.71 5.04 -25.11
N LEU A 232 11.41 4.33 -24.23
CA LEU A 232 12.58 3.54 -24.57
C LEU A 232 12.16 2.10 -24.81
N THR A 233 12.78 1.44 -25.80
CA THR A 233 12.75 -0.04 -25.88
C THR A 233 14.09 -0.60 -25.48
N GLY A 234 14.04 -1.68 -24.70
CA GLY A 234 15.19 -2.38 -24.16
C GLY A 234 14.81 -3.79 -23.76
N LYS A 235 15.70 -4.47 -23.06
CA LYS A 235 15.46 -5.84 -22.59
C LYS A 235 15.21 -5.85 -21.09
N ASP A 236 14.31 -6.73 -20.68
CA ASP A 236 14.21 -7.15 -19.28
C ASP A 236 15.38 -8.10 -18.94
N PRO A 237 15.58 -8.47 -17.65
CA PRO A 237 16.61 -9.41 -17.23
C PRO A 237 16.45 -10.82 -17.82
N ASN A 238 15.27 -11.15 -18.37
CA ASN A 238 14.98 -12.42 -19.03
C ASN A 238 15.22 -12.36 -20.55
N GLY A 239 15.61 -11.20 -21.08
CA GLY A 239 15.88 -10.96 -22.50
C GLY A 239 14.65 -10.64 -23.34
N LYS A 240 13.48 -10.41 -22.75
CA LYS A 240 12.24 -9.99 -23.41
C LYS A 240 12.29 -8.49 -23.72
N ASP A 241 11.85 -8.12 -24.93
CA ASP A 241 11.71 -6.72 -25.30
C ASP A 241 10.56 -6.06 -24.52
N VAL A 242 10.85 -4.91 -23.92
CA VAL A 242 9.95 -4.12 -23.06
C VAL A 242 10.05 -2.64 -23.41
N GLN A 243 8.99 -1.89 -23.11
CA GLN A 243 8.92 -0.45 -23.33
C GLN A 243 8.66 0.29 -22.02
N VAL A 244 9.56 1.20 -21.68
CA VAL A 244 9.47 1.98 -20.44
C VAL A 244 9.60 3.47 -20.69
N LYS A 245 8.85 4.27 -19.94
CA LYS A 245 8.93 5.73 -19.96
C LYS A 245 10.02 6.19 -19.02
N VAL A 246 11.06 6.82 -19.57
CA VAL A 246 12.20 7.32 -18.79
C VAL A 246 12.35 8.81 -18.94
N LYS A 247 12.57 9.49 -17.82
CA LYS A 247 12.88 10.92 -17.80
C LYS A 247 14.40 11.14 -17.85
N GLY A 248 14.85 11.97 -18.79
CA GLY A 248 16.28 12.32 -18.94
C GLY A 248 16.51 13.38 -20.01
N THR A 249 17.77 13.77 -20.21
CA THR A 249 18.19 14.71 -21.27
C THR A 249 18.86 13.96 -22.41
N VAL A 250 18.53 14.30 -23.65
CA VAL A 250 19.19 13.72 -24.82
C VAL A 250 20.52 14.44 -25.06
N LYS A 251 21.61 13.68 -25.15
CA LYS A 251 22.97 14.18 -25.39
C LYS A 251 23.33 14.16 -26.86
N SER A 252 22.95 13.10 -27.55
CA SER A 252 23.14 12.91 -28.99
C SER A 252 22.17 11.85 -29.48
N PHE A 253 21.77 11.91 -30.75
CA PHE A 253 20.95 10.87 -31.36
C PHE A 253 21.21 10.75 -32.85
N GLU A 254 20.91 9.58 -33.41
CA GLU A 254 20.89 9.29 -34.84
C GLU A 254 19.59 8.60 -35.20
N MET A 255 18.94 9.03 -36.29
CA MET A 255 17.71 8.39 -36.77
C MET A 255 18.04 7.08 -37.50
N ASP A 256 17.21 6.06 -37.31
CA ASP A 256 17.21 4.84 -38.13
C ASP A 256 17.01 5.20 -39.61
N GLU A 257 17.55 4.39 -40.53
CA GLU A 257 17.45 4.63 -41.99
C GLU A 257 16.00 4.73 -42.48
N GLU A 258 15.08 4.04 -41.79
CA GLU A 258 13.64 4.05 -42.07
C GLU A 258 12.86 5.10 -41.24
N GLY A 259 13.54 5.88 -40.39
CA GLY A 259 12.92 6.92 -39.56
C GLY A 259 12.03 6.42 -38.42
N ARG A 260 12.09 5.13 -38.08
CA ARG A 260 11.18 4.48 -37.11
C ARG A 260 11.52 4.73 -35.64
N TYR A 261 12.79 4.98 -35.34
CA TYR A 261 13.28 5.25 -34.00
C TYR A 261 14.57 6.07 -34.08
N ALA A 262 14.95 6.69 -32.95
CA ALA A 262 16.23 7.36 -32.77
C ALA A 262 17.13 6.51 -31.85
N SER A 263 18.33 6.16 -32.32
CA SER A 263 19.39 5.64 -31.46
C SER A 263 20.00 6.83 -30.71
N ALA A 264 19.73 6.93 -29.41
CA ALA A 264 20.09 8.10 -28.61
C ALA A 264 21.01 7.72 -27.44
N VAL A 265 21.85 8.68 -27.07
CA VAL A 265 22.58 8.70 -25.80
C VAL A 265 21.87 9.67 -24.88
N MET A 266 21.41 9.18 -23.74
CA MET A 266 20.71 9.97 -22.72
C MET A 266 21.57 10.13 -21.46
N ASP A 267 21.44 11.30 -20.84
CA ASP A 267 22.00 11.65 -19.55
C ASP A 267 20.90 11.91 -18.53
N GLY A 268 21.23 11.86 -17.24
CA GLY A 268 20.32 12.31 -16.19
C GLY A 268 19.25 11.31 -15.77
N ILE A 269 19.35 10.03 -16.16
CA ILE A 269 18.36 9.00 -15.82
C ILE A 269 18.50 8.64 -14.34
N LYS A 270 17.42 8.74 -13.57
CA LYS A 270 17.42 8.52 -12.11
C LYS A 270 16.89 7.13 -11.79
N ILE A 271 17.71 6.30 -11.15
CA ILE A 271 17.36 4.94 -10.70
C ILE A 271 17.65 4.83 -9.20
N PRO A 272 16.80 4.19 -8.39
CA PRO A 272 17.12 3.91 -6.98
C PRO A 272 18.50 3.25 -6.86
N ALA A 273 19.37 3.77 -6.00
CA ALA A 273 20.77 3.33 -5.94
C ALA A 273 20.91 1.85 -5.56
N ARG A 274 19.96 1.32 -4.77
CA ARG A 274 19.83 -0.13 -4.48
C ARG A 274 19.59 -1.01 -5.70
N ASN A 275 19.03 -0.45 -6.77
CA ASN A 275 18.74 -1.17 -8.02
C ASN A 275 19.89 -1.04 -9.03
N VAL A 276 21.03 -0.48 -8.61
CA VAL A 276 22.19 -0.24 -9.47
C VAL A 276 23.36 -1.11 -9.03
N TYR A 277 23.94 -1.83 -9.99
CA TYR A 277 25.06 -2.74 -9.79
C TYR A 277 26.26 -2.25 -10.60
N MET A 278 27.45 -2.38 -10.04
CA MET A 278 28.70 -2.09 -10.77
C MET A 278 29.00 -3.22 -11.73
N LEU A 279 29.38 -2.88 -12.96
CA LEU A 279 29.97 -3.83 -13.89
C LEU A 279 31.44 -4.03 -13.51
N GLU A 280 31.87 -5.28 -13.35
CA GLU A 280 33.27 -5.66 -13.12
C GLU A 280 34.16 -5.37 -14.33
#